data_AF-A0A061D9E3-F1
#
_entry.id   AF-A0A061D9E3-F1
#
_cell.length_a   1.000
_cell.length_b   1.000
_cell.length_c   1.000
_cell.angle_alpha   90.00
_cell.angle_beta   90.00
_cell.angle_gamma   90.00
#
_symmetry.space_group_name_H-M   'P 1'
#
loop_
_entity.id
_entity.type
_entity.pdbx_description
1 polymer ?
#
loop_
_entity_poly.entity_id
_entity_poly.type
_entity_poly.pdbx_seq_one_letter_code
_entity_poly.pdbx_strand_id
1 'polypeptide(L)'
;MPSILEIPVHVFEGENGVPRPRRFAQVPNDIFGLPIRPDILHRCYTFYRRAKAGYSEDMQLYKWEWPGSTRKWRKQQKTGKARIGWKKSPGKYLGVFAHPIRPMDHRTKIQRRVLWVGLKVMLSVKFTQSQINVVDSFLMKSHKTKYAVDNLRRILGNNCNSALLVFCGNNDANENFRWATANIPAVKIETVEGVNVYNLLKYRQLVLTEAALKKLIHLIEGYPRKMDWLPRFATPNNIPAPIPEKVQGWNKVWRESRMGRKLASQSKEQWLEQVKNWKWSSEPKGALKVPRYDPLEDFRLVHISNDVTQDAKVRFQYLYDSLFDPTETLTIDDDQMEVEHDGTI
;
A
#
# COMPACT_ATOMS: atom_id res chain seq x y z
N MET A 1 -31.26 -4.47 -22.40
CA MET A 1 -29.88 -4.41 -22.94
C MET A 1 -29.29 -3.05 -22.61
N PRO A 2 -27.99 -2.92 -22.30
CA PRO A 2 -27.38 -1.60 -22.17
C PRO A 2 -27.58 -0.83 -23.49
N SER A 3 -27.94 0.45 -23.41
CA SER A 3 -28.06 1.29 -24.60
C SER A 3 -26.72 1.36 -25.34
N ILE A 4 -26.74 1.16 -26.65
CA ILE A 4 -25.55 1.23 -27.51
C ILE A 4 -25.43 2.68 -27.99
N LEU A 5 -24.28 3.29 -27.75
CA LEU A 5 -23.95 4.61 -28.28
C LEU A 5 -23.06 4.45 -29.50
N GLU A 6 -23.26 5.29 -30.52
CA GLU A 6 -22.45 5.26 -31.73
C GLU A 6 -21.80 6.62 -31.97
N ILE A 7 -20.55 6.61 -32.42
CA ILE A 7 -19.79 7.81 -32.81
C ILE A 7 -19.39 7.68 -34.28
N PRO A 8 -19.63 8.70 -35.13
CA PRO A 8 -19.16 8.69 -36.50
C PRO A 8 -17.61 8.73 -36.56
N VAL A 9 -17.05 7.89 -37.43
CA VAL A 9 -15.62 7.87 -37.74
C VAL A 9 -15.41 8.59 -39.06
N HIS A 10 -14.61 9.66 -39.03
CA HIS A 10 -14.25 10.46 -40.18
C HIS A 10 -12.88 10.09 -40.74
N VAL A 11 -12.66 10.31 -42.02
CA VAL A 11 -11.31 10.25 -42.61
C VAL A 11 -10.59 11.55 -42.29
N PHE A 12 -9.31 11.50 -41.90
CA PHE A 12 -8.54 12.69 -41.53
C PHE A 12 -8.17 13.56 -42.73
N GLU A 13 -7.54 12.95 -43.75
CA GLU A 13 -7.24 13.59 -45.02
C GLU A 13 -8.43 13.41 -45.98
N GLY A 14 -8.94 14.49 -46.54
CA GLY A 14 -10.02 14.44 -47.51
C GLY A 14 -10.12 15.74 -48.29
N GLU A 15 -10.91 15.71 -49.36
CA GLU A 15 -11.19 16.92 -50.16
C GLU A 15 -11.96 17.96 -49.35
N ASN A 16 -11.85 19.22 -49.79
CA ASN A 16 -12.46 20.37 -49.12
C ASN A 16 -13.99 20.22 -49.11
N GLY A 17 -14.59 20.18 -47.92
CA GLY A 17 -16.03 20.02 -47.72
C GLY A 17 -16.38 19.45 -46.35
N VAL A 18 -17.68 19.37 -46.02
CA VAL A 18 -18.14 18.76 -44.75
C VAL A 18 -17.78 17.27 -44.75
N PRO A 19 -17.06 16.76 -43.75
CA PRO A 19 -16.65 15.37 -43.71
C PRO A 19 -17.86 14.45 -43.57
N ARG A 20 -18.04 13.54 -44.52
CA ARG A 20 -19.01 12.45 -44.38
C ARG A 20 -18.46 11.38 -43.42
N PRO A 21 -19.30 10.75 -42.58
CA PRO A 21 -18.88 9.63 -41.76
C PRO A 21 -18.58 8.42 -42.67
N ARG A 22 -17.43 7.77 -42.44
CA ARG A 22 -17.02 6.54 -43.16
C ARG A 22 -17.67 5.30 -42.54
N ARG A 23 -17.72 5.25 -41.21
CA ARG A 23 -18.27 4.15 -40.40
C ARG A 23 -18.74 4.70 -39.05
N PHE A 24 -19.46 3.89 -38.29
CA PHE A 24 -19.86 4.20 -36.92
C PHE A 24 -19.12 3.26 -35.95
N ALA A 25 -18.55 3.83 -34.89
CA ALA A 25 -17.91 3.07 -33.82
C ALA A 25 -18.88 2.94 -32.65
N GLN A 26 -19.11 1.71 -32.19
CA GLN A 26 -19.94 1.44 -31.01
C GLN A 26 -19.15 1.69 -29.73
N VAL A 27 -19.81 2.30 -28.76
CA VAL A 27 -19.20 2.81 -27.53
C VAL A 27 -20.08 2.47 -26.33
N PRO A 28 -19.49 2.02 -25.20
CA PRO A 28 -20.27 1.59 -24.03
C PRO A 28 -20.89 2.77 -23.28
N ASN A 29 -22.16 2.62 -22.90
CA ASN A 29 -22.88 3.63 -22.12
C ASN A 29 -22.30 3.85 -20.71
N ASP A 30 -21.70 2.81 -20.10
CA ASP A 30 -21.07 2.91 -18.76
C ASP A 30 -19.85 3.86 -18.73
N ILE A 31 -19.33 4.30 -19.88
CA ILE A 31 -18.22 5.25 -19.95
C ILE A 31 -18.70 6.61 -20.48
N PHE A 32 -19.60 6.63 -21.46
CA PHE A 32 -19.97 7.85 -22.18
C PHE A 32 -21.36 8.41 -21.83
N GLY A 33 -22.16 7.71 -21.03
CA GLY A 33 -23.48 8.17 -20.58
C GLY A 33 -23.66 8.22 -19.06
N LEU A 34 -22.60 8.55 -18.32
CA LEU A 34 -22.72 8.81 -16.88
C LEU A 34 -23.39 10.17 -16.61
N PRO A 35 -24.06 10.32 -15.45
CA PRO A 35 -24.50 11.63 -15.01
C PRO A 35 -23.31 12.57 -14.78
N ILE A 36 -23.53 13.84 -15.14
CA ILE A 36 -22.52 14.89 -15.02
C ILE A 36 -22.27 15.20 -13.54
N ARG A 37 -21.03 15.01 -13.08
CA ARG A 37 -20.61 15.19 -11.69
C ARG A 37 -19.51 16.25 -11.56
N PRO A 38 -19.85 17.54 -11.39
CA PRO A 38 -18.88 18.63 -11.33
C PRO A 38 -17.99 18.58 -10.08
N ASP A 39 -18.47 17.97 -9.00
CA ASP A 39 -17.73 17.74 -7.75
C ASP A 39 -16.45 16.90 -7.98
N ILE A 40 -16.58 15.78 -8.70
CA ILE A 40 -15.45 14.90 -9.03
C ILE A 40 -14.50 15.60 -10.00
N LEU A 41 -15.03 16.26 -11.03
CA LEU A 41 -14.22 16.98 -12.01
C LEU A 41 -13.41 18.09 -11.35
N HIS A 42 -14.00 18.87 -10.45
CA HIS A 42 -13.31 19.91 -9.69
C HIS A 42 -12.18 19.31 -8.84
N ARG A 43 -12.44 18.19 -8.14
CA ARG A 43 -11.42 17.52 -7.33
C ARG A 43 -10.22 17.04 -8.17
N CYS A 44 -10.49 16.42 -9.32
CA CYS A 44 -9.46 16.00 -10.26
C CYS A 44 -8.69 17.21 -10.83
N TYR A 45 -9.39 18.28 -11.17
CA TYR A 45 -8.78 19.53 -11.64
C TYR A 45 -7.84 20.14 -10.61
N THR A 46 -8.28 20.30 -9.36
CA THR A 46 -7.45 20.84 -8.28
C THR A 46 -6.21 19.98 -8.04
N PHE A 47 -6.35 18.65 -8.07
CA PHE A 47 -5.23 17.72 -7.95
C PHE A 47 -4.16 17.98 -9.02
N TYR A 48 -4.54 18.01 -10.30
CA TYR A 48 -3.59 18.26 -11.39
C TYR A 48 -3.00 19.69 -11.33
N ARG A 49 -3.81 20.70 -10.97
CA ARG A 49 -3.34 22.08 -10.85
C ARG A 49 -2.30 22.23 -9.75
N ARG A 50 -2.54 21.62 -8.59
CA ARG A 50 -1.60 21.59 -7.46
C ARG A 50 -0.34 20.80 -7.79
N ALA A 51 -0.46 19.68 -8.52
CA ALA A 51 0.69 18.92 -8.98
C ALA A 51 1.60 19.73 -9.92
N LYS A 52 1.01 20.56 -10.78
CA LYS A 52 1.74 21.48 -11.67
C LYS A 52 2.37 22.67 -10.94
N ALA A 53 1.74 23.17 -9.89
CA ALA A 53 2.33 24.23 -9.06
C ALA A 53 3.64 23.77 -8.40
N GLY A 54 3.75 22.48 -8.06
CA GLY A 54 4.99 21.90 -7.57
C GLY A 54 5.44 22.49 -6.24
N TYR A 55 6.74 22.71 -6.11
CA TYR A 55 7.38 23.28 -4.92
C TYR A 55 7.56 24.79 -5.10
N SER A 56 7.10 25.57 -4.12
CA SER A 56 7.38 27.00 -4.05
C SER A 56 8.64 27.22 -3.22
N GLU A 57 9.62 27.96 -3.77
CA GLU A 57 10.86 28.36 -3.08
C GLU A 57 10.73 29.72 -2.39
N ASP A 58 9.65 30.45 -2.65
CA ASP A 58 9.41 31.76 -2.08
C ASP A 58 9.45 31.69 -0.55
N MET A 59 10.38 32.43 0.02
CA MET A 59 10.61 32.48 1.45
C MET A 59 10.69 33.93 1.91
N GLN A 60 9.86 34.25 2.88
CA GLN A 60 10.04 35.42 3.71
C GLN A 60 10.64 34.96 5.04
N LEU A 61 11.56 35.75 5.56
CA LEU A 61 12.22 35.43 6.81
C LEU A 61 11.29 35.70 7.98
N TYR A 62 11.40 34.91 9.03
CA TYR A 62 10.80 35.25 10.30
C TYR A 62 11.58 36.34 11.02
N LYS A 63 10.95 36.92 12.03
CA LYS A 63 11.58 37.89 12.93
C LYS A 63 12.91 37.37 13.51
N TRP A 64 13.10 36.08 13.78
CA TRP A 64 14.38 35.55 14.29
C TRP A 64 15.44 35.35 13.21
N GLU A 65 15.05 35.01 11.98
CA GLU A 65 15.95 34.80 10.83
C GLU A 65 16.40 36.13 10.20
N TRP A 66 15.59 37.18 10.29
CA TRP A 66 15.89 38.47 9.67
C TRP A 66 17.17 39.12 10.25
N PRO A 67 18.09 39.63 9.42
CA PRO A 67 19.34 40.22 9.88
C PRO A 67 19.11 41.44 10.78
N GLY A 68 19.81 41.49 11.91
CA GLY A 68 19.78 42.62 12.83
C GLY A 68 19.78 42.24 14.31
N SER A 69 19.86 43.25 15.17
CA SER A 69 20.00 43.05 16.62
C SER A 69 18.73 42.48 17.27
N THR A 70 18.91 41.39 18.02
CA THR A 70 17.92 40.79 18.94
C THR A 70 17.91 41.47 20.31
N ARG A 71 18.82 42.42 20.56
CA ARG A 71 18.86 43.19 21.80
C ARG A 71 17.57 43.98 21.95
N LYS A 72 17.09 44.06 23.19
CA LYS A 72 15.94 44.89 23.53
C LYS A 72 16.20 46.33 23.08
N TRP A 73 15.31 46.86 22.26
CA TRP A 73 15.46 48.17 21.62
C TRP A 73 15.64 49.30 22.64
N ARG A 74 14.95 49.20 23.78
CA ARG A 74 15.11 50.11 24.93
C ARG A 74 14.59 49.50 26.22
N LYS A 75 14.89 50.15 27.34
CA LYS A 75 14.43 49.76 28.68
C LYS A 75 12.89 49.65 28.73
N GLN A 76 12.38 48.72 29.55
CA GLN A 76 10.95 48.40 29.63
C GLN A 76 10.09 49.55 30.19
N GLN A 77 10.66 50.34 31.09
CA GLN A 77 10.02 51.42 31.81
C GLN A 77 10.91 52.68 31.72
N LYS A 78 10.41 53.81 32.25
CA LYS A 78 11.15 55.08 32.35
C LYS A 78 11.60 55.67 31.00
N THR A 79 10.94 55.30 29.89
CA THR A 79 11.23 55.82 28.54
C THR A 79 10.09 56.63 27.92
N GLY A 80 8.90 56.69 28.53
CA GLY A 80 7.74 57.42 28.01
C GLY A 80 7.18 56.92 26.65
N LYS A 81 7.69 55.80 26.12
CA LYS A 81 7.33 55.23 24.81
C LYS A 81 6.80 53.80 24.96
N ALA A 82 5.96 53.33 24.03
CA ALA A 82 5.33 51.99 24.00
C ALA A 82 6.29 50.82 24.29
N ARG A 83 5.94 49.66 24.84
CA ARG A 83 6.97 48.63 25.13
C ARG A 83 7.45 47.93 23.85
N ILE A 84 8.77 47.84 23.62
CA ILE A 84 9.34 47.23 22.40
C ILE A 84 10.47 46.28 22.77
N GLY A 85 10.34 45.04 22.33
CA GLY A 85 11.38 44.01 22.38
C GLY A 85 12.42 44.24 21.29
N TRP A 86 12.28 43.57 20.16
CA TRP A 86 13.24 43.62 19.05
C TRP A 86 12.95 44.76 18.07
N LYS A 87 14.00 45.29 17.42
CA LYS A 87 13.85 46.30 16.34
C LYS A 87 13.05 45.76 15.16
N LYS A 88 13.30 44.50 14.79
CA LYS A 88 12.73 43.77 13.65
C LYS A 88 11.31 43.22 13.86
N SER A 89 10.57 43.75 14.84
CA SER A 89 9.20 43.29 15.12
C SER A 89 8.22 43.61 13.98
N PRO A 90 7.18 42.77 13.77
CA PRO A 90 6.12 43.08 12.83
C PRO A 90 5.36 44.34 13.23
N GLY A 91 4.86 45.10 12.24
CA GLY A 91 4.16 46.37 12.43
C GLY A 91 5.07 47.60 12.55
N LYS A 92 6.38 47.43 12.37
CA LYS A 92 7.34 48.54 12.31
C LYS A 92 7.72 48.90 10.87
N TYR A 93 8.16 50.14 10.68
CA TYR A 93 8.89 50.54 9.49
C TYR A 93 10.16 49.68 9.34
N LEU A 94 10.31 49.01 8.19
CA LEU A 94 11.34 47.99 7.91
C LEU A 94 11.32 46.79 8.87
N GLY A 95 10.16 46.51 9.48
CA GLY A 95 9.91 45.31 10.26
C GLY A 95 9.59 44.11 9.38
N VAL A 96 9.53 42.92 9.99
CA VAL A 96 9.25 41.65 9.30
C VAL A 96 7.75 41.38 9.28
N PHE A 97 7.26 40.56 8.34
CA PHE A 97 5.88 40.06 8.40
C PHE A 97 5.65 39.13 9.61
N ALA A 98 4.45 39.16 10.19
CA ALA A 98 4.10 38.29 11.31
C ALA A 98 3.94 36.82 10.87
N HIS A 99 3.30 36.61 9.70
CA HIS A 99 3.11 35.32 9.05
C HIS A 99 3.81 35.34 7.69
N PRO A 100 5.14 35.19 7.65
CA PRO A 100 5.89 35.17 6.41
C PRO A 100 5.56 33.91 5.59
N ILE A 101 5.61 34.05 4.27
CA ILE A 101 5.50 32.92 3.34
C ILE A 101 6.69 31.97 3.55
N ARG A 102 6.43 30.66 3.52
CA ARG A 102 7.48 29.64 3.61
C ARG A 102 7.45 28.73 2.39
N PRO A 103 8.61 28.19 2.00
CA PRO A 103 8.66 27.18 0.96
C PRO A 103 7.78 25.98 1.32
N MET A 104 7.00 25.51 0.36
CA MET A 104 6.03 24.46 0.57
C MET A 104 5.81 23.66 -0.71
N ASP A 105 5.58 22.35 -0.55
CA ASP A 105 5.07 21.51 -1.64
C ASP A 105 3.54 21.65 -1.74
N HIS A 106 3.05 22.10 -2.89
CA HIS A 106 1.62 22.25 -3.14
C HIS A 106 0.92 20.94 -3.52
N ARG A 107 1.66 19.85 -3.78
CA ARG A 107 1.10 18.57 -4.22
C ARG A 107 0.13 18.01 -3.18
N THR A 108 -0.99 17.46 -3.67
CA THR A 108 -2.02 16.83 -2.83
C THR A 108 -2.25 15.40 -3.31
N LYS A 109 -2.62 14.50 -2.39
CA LYS A 109 -2.92 13.10 -2.73
C LYS A 109 -4.39 12.97 -3.15
N ILE A 110 -4.66 12.08 -4.11
CA ILE A 110 -6.03 11.71 -4.52
C ILE A 110 -6.11 10.20 -4.74
N GLN A 111 -7.28 9.61 -4.45
CA GLN A 111 -7.53 8.20 -4.72
C GLN A 111 -7.58 7.94 -6.22
N ARG A 112 -6.91 6.87 -6.68
CA ARG A 112 -6.89 6.49 -8.11
C ARG A 112 -8.29 6.26 -8.67
N ARG A 113 -9.20 5.64 -7.90
CA ARG A 113 -10.61 5.42 -8.30
C ARG A 113 -11.32 6.72 -8.66
N VAL A 114 -11.05 7.80 -7.92
CA VAL A 114 -11.66 9.11 -8.20
C VAL A 114 -11.17 9.69 -9.52
N LEU A 115 -9.88 9.50 -9.87
CA LEU A 115 -9.33 9.91 -11.16
C LEU A 115 -10.01 9.18 -12.33
N TRP A 116 -10.22 7.87 -12.20
CA TRP A 116 -10.88 7.05 -13.22
C TRP A 116 -12.36 7.42 -13.38
N VAL A 117 -13.09 7.58 -12.29
CA VAL A 117 -14.49 8.06 -12.35
C VAL A 117 -14.53 9.46 -12.96
N GLY A 118 -13.60 10.34 -12.60
CA GLY A 118 -13.49 11.66 -13.20
C GLY A 118 -13.23 11.62 -14.71
N LEU A 119 -12.43 10.66 -15.18
CA LEU A 119 -12.19 10.45 -16.61
C LEU A 119 -13.48 10.00 -17.33
N LYS A 120 -14.20 9.01 -16.79
CA LYS A 120 -15.49 8.56 -17.32
C LYS A 120 -16.51 9.71 -17.41
N VAL A 121 -16.70 10.44 -16.31
CA VAL A 121 -17.60 11.60 -16.26
C VAL A 121 -17.19 12.65 -17.30
N MET A 122 -15.89 12.92 -17.46
CA MET A 122 -15.42 13.90 -18.44
C MET A 122 -15.67 13.46 -19.88
N LEU A 123 -15.46 12.18 -20.21
CA LEU A 123 -15.76 11.63 -21.53
C LEU A 123 -17.26 11.71 -21.81
N SER A 124 -18.10 11.42 -20.82
CA SER A 124 -19.55 11.58 -20.97
C SER A 124 -19.96 13.04 -21.20
N VAL A 125 -19.39 14.00 -20.47
CA VAL A 125 -19.61 15.43 -20.73
C VAL A 125 -19.21 15.82 -22.15
N LYS A 126 -18.05 15.35 -22.62
CA LYS A 126 -17.60 15.64 -24.00
C LYS A 126 -18.51 15.02 -25.05
N PHE A 127 -19.02 13.82 -24.80
CA PHE A 127 -19.95 13.13 -25.68
C PHE A 127 -21.29 13.88 -25.78
N THR A 128 -21.90 14.21 -24.63
CA THR A 128 -23.17 14.97 -24.57
C THR A 128 -23.08 16.35 -25.22
N GLN A 129 -21.89 16.96 -25.21
CA GLN A 129 -21.64 18.26 -25.85
C GLN A 129 -21.19 18.16 -27.31
N SER A 130 -21.20 16.98 -27.92
CA SER A 130 -20.73 16.71 -29.29
C SER A 130 -19.30 17.22 -29.54
N GLN A 131 -18.42 17.06 -28.54
CA GLN A 131 -17.02 17.51 -28.56
C GLN A 131 -16.02 16.37 -28.79
N ILE A 132 -16.52 15.16 -29.04
CA ILE A 132 -15.70 13.99 -29.37
C ILE A 132 -15.83 13.74 -30.86
N ASN A 133 -14.68 13.76 -31.55
CA ASN A 133 -14.59 13.42 -32.96
C ASN A 133 -13.65 12.23 -33.10
N VAL A 134 -14.11 11.18 -33.79
CA VAL A 134 -13.29 9.99 -34.03
C VAL A 134 -12.84 10.00 -35.48
N VAL A 135 -11.57 9.67 -35.67
CA VAL A 135 -10.89 9.72 -36.95
C VAL A 135 -10.24 8.37 -37.21
N ASP A 136 -10.09 8.00 -38.48
CA ASP A 136 -9.47 6.72 -38.85
C ASP A 136 -8.00 6.64 -38.38
N SER A 137 -7.15 7.54 -38.88
CA SER A 137 -5.74 7.64 -38.50
C SER A 137 -5.21 9.07 -38.69
N PHE A 138 -4.07 9.38 -38.10
CA PHE A 138 -3.33 10.64 -38.27
C PHE A 138 -2.13 10.47 -39.22
N LEU A 139 -2.29 9.68 -40.27
CA LEU A 139 -1.28 9.53 -41.31
C LEU A 139 -1.37 10.72 -42.25
N MET A 140 -0.40 11.64 -42.13
CA MET A 140 -0.33 12.83 -42.98
C MET A 140 0.73 12.74 -44.08
N LYS A 141 0.38 13.20 -45.28
CA LYS A 141 1.27 13.34 -46.45
C LYS A 141 2.28 14.48 -46.29
N SER A 142 1.85 15.60 -45.70
CA SER A 142 2.67 16.80 -45.55
C SER A 142 2.97 17.10 -44.09
N HIS A 143 4.18 17.59 -43.80
CA HIS A 143 4.58 18.10 -42.49
C HIS A 143 4.21 19.59 -42.26
N LYS A 144 3.55 20.24 -43.24
CA LYS A 144 3.23 21.67 -43.16
C LYS A 144 2.09 21.91 -42.16
N THR A 145 2.28 22.88 -41.27
CA THR A 145 1.27 23.29 -40.26
C THR A 145 -0.05 23.72 -40.90
N LYS A 146 0.01 24.48 -42.00
CA LYS A 146 -1.18 24.89 -42.77
C LYS A 146 -2.03 23.69 -43.20
N TYR A 147 -1.36 22.65 -43.71
CA TYR A 147 -2.03 21.42 -44.14
C TYR A 147 -2.76 20.72 -42.99
N ALA A 148 -2.12 20.64 -41.82
CA ALA A 148 -2.76 20.10 -40.62
C ALA A 148 -3.95 20.95 -40.14
N VAL A 149 -3.82 22.27 -40.15
CA VAL A 149 -4.89 23.21 -39.75
C VAL A 149 -6.10 23.09 -40.68
N ASP A 150 -5.88 23.00 -41.98
CA ASP A 150 -6.97 22.88 -42.96
C ASP A 150 -7.76 21.57 -42.74
N ASN A 151 -7.06 20.45 -42.54
CA ASN A 151 -7.70 19.17 -42.20
C ASN A 151 -8.43 19.19 -40.84
N LEU A 152 -7.86 19.83 -39.82
CA LEU A 152 -8.51 19.98 -38.51
C LEU A 152 -9.76 20.85 -38.59
N ARG A 153 -9.71 21.98 -39.30
CA ARG A 153 -10.88 22.87 -39.50
C ARG A 153 -11.98 22.21 -40.30
N ARG A 154 -11.63 21.34 -41.26
CA ARG A 154 -12.60 20.53 -41.99
C ARG A 154 -13.43 19.64 -41.05
N ILE A 155 -12.80 19.05 -40.04
CA ILE A 155 -13.46 18.14 -39.08
C ILE A 155 -14.17 18.90 -37.96
N LEU A 156 -13.49 19.88 -37.39
CA LEU A 156 -13.95 20.57 -36.17
C LEU A 156 -14.78 21.83 -36.45
N GLY A 157 -14.81 22.27 -37.71
CA GLY A 157 -15.35 23.56 -38.13
C GLY A 157 -14.39 24.72 -37.89
N ASN A 158 -14.74 25.88 -38.46
CA ASN A 158 -13.92 27.09 -38.38
C ASN A 158 -13.92 27.73 -36.98
N ASN A 159 -14.94 27.50 -36.17
CA ASN A 159 -15.11 28.08 -34.83
C ASN A 159 -14.45 27.25 -33.71
N CYS A 160 -13.46 26.42 -34.05
CA CYS A 160 -12.78 25.58 -33.07
C CYS A 160 -11.60 26.32 -32.42
N ASN A 161 -11.74 26.62 -31.12
CA ASN A 161 -10.71 27.35 -30.38
C ASN A 161 -9.52 26.49 -29.93
N SER A 162 -9.74 25.20 -29.62
CA SER A 162 -8.69 24.33 -29.11
C SER A 162 -9.04 22.84 -29.25
N ALA A 163 -8.03 22.00 -29.49
CA ALA A 163 -8.22 20.57 -29.71
C ALA A 163 -7.12 19.72 -29.03
N LEU A 164 -7.53 18.61 -28.42
CA LEU A 164 -6.63 17.55 -27.95
C LEU A 164 -6.68 16.39 -28.95
N LEU A 165 -5.54 16.07 -29.54
CA LEU A 165 -5.37 14.98 -30.51
C LEU A 165 -4.75 13.78 -29.79
N VAL A 166 -5.42 12.64 -29.84
CA VAL A 166 -5.03 11.44 -29.12
C VAL A 166 -4.85 10.26 -30.06
N PHE A 167 -3.69 9.62 -29.98
CA PHE A 167 -3.29 8.50 -30.84
C PHE A 167 -2.75 7.32 -30.02
N CYS A 168 -2.76 6.12 -30.58
CA CYS A 168 -2.37 4.89 -29.89
C CYS A 168 -0.84 4.68 -29.87
N GLY A 169 -0.16 5.02 -30.97
CA GLY A 169 1.27 4.86 -31.17
C GLY A 169 1.69 5.15 -32.61
N ASN A 170 2.86 4.63 -33.03
CA ASN A 170 3.46 4.94 -34.34
C ASN A 170 2.68 4.39 -35.55
N ASN A 171 1.84 3.36 -35.36
CA ASN A 171 1.06 2.79 -36.47
C ASN A 171 -0.05 3.74 -36.96
N ASP A 172 -0.60 4.56 -36.06
CA ASP A 172 -1.73 5.44 -36.39
C ASP A 172 -1.29 6.87 -36.69
N ALA A 173 -0.06 7.25 -36.34
CA ALA A 173 0.43 8.61 -36.43
C ALA A 173 1.84 8.63 -37.04
N ASN A 174 2.03 9.45 -38.07
CA ASN A 174 3.32 9.62 -38.75
C ASN A 174 4.14 10.78 -38.14
N GLU A 175 5.45 10.82 -38.40
CA GLU A 175 6.35 11.91 -38.01
C GLU A 175 5.92 13.26 -38.60
N ASN A 176 5.40 13.24 -39.83
CA ASN A 176 4.79 14.41 -40.47
C ASN A 176 3.68 15.03 -39.61
N PHE A 177 2.83 14.20 -39.01
CA PHE A 177 1.75 14.68 -38.14
C PHE A 177 2.31 15.33 -36.88
N ARG A 178 3.32 14.72 -36.27
CA ARG A 178 4.01 15.25 -35.09
C ARG A 178 4.61 16.63 -35.37
N TRP A 179 5.34 16.80 -36.48
CA TRP A 179 5.93 18.10 -36.83
C TRP A 179 4.90 19.16 -37.19
N ALA A 180 3.87 18.80 -37.95
CA ALA A 180 2.85 19.76 -38.39
C ALA A 180 1.99 20.31 -37.24
N THR A 181 1.85 19.57 -36.13
CA THR A 181 1.01 19.97 -34.99
C THR A 181 1.81 20.51 -33.81
N ALA A 182 3.12 20.24 -33.74
CA ALA A 182 3.99 20.69 -32.64
C ALA A 182 4.00 22.22 -32.42
N ASN A 183 3.87 23.00 -33.50
CA ASN A 183 3.92 24.47 -33.42
C ASN A 183 2.54 25.15 -33.28
N ILE A 184 1.45 24.39 -33.08
CA ILE A 184 0.10 24.95 -32.98
C ILE A 184 -0.27 25.09 -31.49
N PRO A 185 -0.31 26.31 -30.91
CA PRO A 185 -0.47 26.49 -29.46
C PRO A 185 -1.84 26.06 -28.92
N ALA A 186 -2.86 26.15 -29.78
CA ALA A 186 -4.24 25.76 -29.47
C ALA A 186 -4.47 24.24 -29.50
N VAL A 187 -3.51 23.49 -30.03
CA VAL A 187 -3.58 22.04 -30.20
C VAL A 187 -2.58 21.37 -29.29
N LYS A 188 -2.95 20.21 -28.75
CA LYS A 188 -2.02 19.35 -28.04
C LYS A 188 -2.14 17.92 -28.52
N ILE A 189 -0.99 17.28 -28.69
CA ILE A 189 -0.89 15.86 -29.00
C ILE A 189 -0.62 15.11 -27.70
N GLU A 190 -1.34 14.02 -27.48
CA GLU A 190 -1.09 13.09 -26.37
C GLU A 190 -1.26 11.65 -26.84
N THR A 191 -0.61 10.71 -26.17
CA THR A 191 -0.93 9.28 -26.32
C THR A 191 -2.14 8.93 -25.46
N VAL A 192 -2.73 7.75 -25.67
CA VAL A 192 -3.83 7.25 -24.83
C VAL A 192 -3.48 7.25 -23.34
N GLU A 193 -2.22 6.95 -23.00
CA GLU A 193 -1.72 6.90 -21.62
C GLU A 193 -1.56 8.30 -20.99
N GLY A 194 -1.36 9.34 -21.80
CA GLY A 194 -1.26 10.74 -21.38
C GLY A 194 -2.61 11.44 -21.19
N VAL A 195 -3.73 10.77 -21.51
CA VAL A 195 -5.07 11.36 -21.37
C VAL A 195 -5.39 11.58 -19.91
N ASN A 196 -5.72 12.82 -19.56
CA ASN A 196 -6.06 13.21 -18.20
C ASN A 196 -7.26 14.17 -18.18
N VAL A 197 -7.95 14.23 -17.04
CA VAL A 197 -9.12 15.09 -16.86
C VAL A 197 -8.79 16.57 -17.07
N TYR A 198 -7.58 17.00 -16.66
CA TYR A 198 -7.16 18.39 -16.80
C TYR A 198 -7.04 18.85 -18.27
N ASN A 199 -6.41 18.05 -19.12
CA ASN A 199 -6.25 18.33 -20.56
C ASN A 199 -7.62 18.27 -21.24
N LEU A 200 -8.46 17.28 -20.90
CA LEU A 200 -9.82 17.18 -21.42
C LEU A 200 -10.68 18.42 -21.09
N LEU A 201 -10.48 19.03 -19.91
CA LEU A 201 -11.12 20.30 -19.55
C LEU A 201 -10.50 21.49 -20.29
N LYS A 202 -9.18 21.52 -20.46
CA LYS A 202 -8.45 22.62 -21.10
C LYS A 202 -8.77 22.75 -22.59
N TYR A 203 -8.89 21.62 -23.30
CA TYR A 203 -9.13 21.60 -24.74
C TYR A 203 -10.62 21.37 -25.02
N ARG A 204 -11.21 22.19 -25.90
CA ARG A 204 -12.65 22.11 -26.19
C ARG A 204 -12.99 20.87 -27.01
N GLN A 205 -12.24 20.59 -28.07
CA GLN A 205 -12.46 19.40 -28.89
C GLN A 205 -11.52 18.27 -28.49
N LEU A 206 -12.02 17.04 -28.52
CA LEU A 206 -11.25 15.80 -28.37
C LEU A 206 -11.30 15.05 -29.69
N VAL A 207 -10.14 14.83 -30.30
CA VAL A 207 -10.00 14.06 -31.54
C VAL A 207 -9.22 12.79 -31.26
N LEU A 208 -9.85 11.64 -31.46
CA LEU A 208 -9.28 10.32 -31.18
C LEU A 208 -9.10 9.55 -32.49
N THR A 209 -8.01 8.81 -32.65
CA THR A 209 -7.99 7.73 -33.64
C THR A 209 -8.91 6.59 -33.19
N GLU A 210 -9.46 5.81 -34.12
CA GLU A 210 -10.29 4.67 -33.77
C GLU A 210 -9.55 3.66 -32.89
N ALA A 211 -8.29 3.38 -33.22
CA ALA A 211 -7.44 2.51 -32.41
C ALA A 211 -7.15 3.12 -31.02
N ALA A 212 -6.99 4.44 -30.92
CA ALA A 212 -6.87 5.13 -29.62
C ALA A 212 -8.15 5.02 -28.78
N LEU A 213 -9.34 5.17 -29.41
CA LEU A 213 -10.62 5.01 -28.74
C LEU A 213 -10.78 3.59 -28.17
N LYS A 214 -10.49 2.56 -28.98
CA LYS A 214 -10.54 1.15 -28.56
C LYS A 214 -9.58 0.88 -27.40
N LYS A 215 -8.33 1.35 -27.48
CA LYS A 215 -7.35 1.21 -26.39
C LYS A 215 -7.80 1.96 -25.13
N LEU A 216 -8.37 3.16 -25.27
CA LEU A 216 -8.86 3.95 -24.14
C LEU A 216 -10.00 3.22 -23.40
N ILE A 217 -10.99 2.70 -24.14
CA ILE A 217 -12.09 1.92 -23.58
C ILE A 217 -11.53 0.70 -22.84
N HIS A 218 -10.64 -0.06 -23.48
CA HIS A 218 -10.00 -1.23 -22.87
C HIS A 218 -9.27 -0.90 -21.55
N LEU A 219 -8.55 0.22 -21.49
CA LEU A 219 -7.85 0.64 -20.27
C LEU A 219 -8.81 1.04 -19.14
N ILE A 220 -9.92 1.69 -19.49
CA ILE A 220 -10.94 2.09 -18.52
C ILE A 220 -11.69 0.87 -17.97
N GLU A 221 -12.02 -0.11 -18.82
CA GLU A 221 -12.67 -1.36 -18.43
C GLU A 221 -11.73 -2.31 -17.67
N GLY A 222 -10.45 -2.34 -18.05
CA GLY A 222 -9.43 -3.14 -17.38
C GLY A 222 -9.16 -2.70 -15.94
N TYR A 223 -9.46 -1.46 -15.57
CA TYR A 223 -9.35 -0.99 -14.19
C TYR A 223 -10.69 -1.17 -13.44
N PRO A 224 -10.73 -1.84 -12.25
CA PRO A 224 -9.63 -2.10 -11.33
C PRO A 224 -9.22 -3.57 -11.25
N ARG A 225 -9.10 -4.30 -12.36
CA ARG A 225 -8.51 -5.66 -12.34
C ARG A 225 -6.99 -5.56 -12.33
N LYS A 226 -6.43 -5.22 -11.16
CA LYS A 226 -5.06 -5.52 -10.68
C LYS A 226 -4.73 -4.64 -9.49
N MET A 227 -5.25 -5.04 -8.35
CA MET A 227 -4.48 -5.17 -7.12
C MET A 227 -5.21 -6.28 -6.36
N ASP A 228 -5.02 -7.53 -6.80
CA ASP A 228 -5.05 -8.60 -5.81
C ASP A 228 -4.09 -8.12 -4.72
N TRP A 229 -4.56 -8.09 -3.48
CA TRP A 229 -3.69 -7.68 -2.39
C TRP A 229 -2.50 -8.64 -2.42
N LEU A 230 -1.29 -8.12 -2.18
CA LEU A 230 -0.13 -8.99 -1.95
C LEU A 230 -0.58 -10.11 -1.00
N PRO A 231 -0.22 -11.38 -1.29
CA PRO A 231 -0.60 -12.45 -0.40
C PRO A 231 -0.11 -12.08 1.00
N ARG A 232 -1.05 -12.09 1.96
CA ARG A 232 -0.78 -11.76 3.37
C ARG A 232 0.23 -12.73 3.98
N PHE A 233 0.29 -13.94 3.43
CA PHE A 233 1.18 -15.00 3.87
C PHE A 233 2.13 -15.40 2.72
N ALA A 234 3.36 -15.76 3.08
CA ALA A 234 4.38 -16.18 2.11
C ALA A 234 4.12 -17.56 1.48
N THR A 235 3.04 -18.24 1.88
CA THR A 235 2.67 -19.54 1.31
C THR A 235 2.15 -19.38 -0.12
N PRO A 236 2.42 -20.33 -1.04
CA PRO A 236 1.90 -20.30 -2.41
C PRO A 236 0.37 -20.15 -2.49
N ASN A 237 -0.34 -20.60 -1.45
CA ASN A 237 -1.80 -20.58 -1.36
C ASN A 237 -2.36 -19.40 -0.53
N ASN A 238 -1.51 -18.48 -0.03
CA ASN A 238 -1.92 -17.34 0.80
C ASN A 238 -2.72 -17.74 2.07
N ILE A 239 -2.38 -18.88 2.68
CA ILE A 239 -2.91 -19.39 3.95
C ILE A 239 -1.80 -19.23 5.02
N PRO A 240 -2.10 -18.87 6.28
CA PRO A 240 -1.09 -18.87 7.33
C PRO A 240 -0.40 -20.23 7.44
N ALA A 241 0.91 -20.22 7.72
CA ALA A 241 1.64 -21.47 7.97
C ALA A 241 0.98 -22.22 9.16
N PRO A 242 0.81 -23.54 9.08
CA PRO A 242 0.25 -24.30 10.19
C PRO A 242 1.15 -24.17 11.43
N ILE A 243 0.53 -24.11 12.60
CA ILE A 243 1.25 -24.08 13.87
C ILE A 243 1.93 -25.45 14.05
N PRO A 244 3.23 -25.52 14.41
CA PRO A 244 3.91 -26.79 14.56
C PRO A 244 3.33 -27.59 15.74
N GLU A 245 3.01 -28.85 15.50
CA GLU A 245 2.59 -29.78 16.55
C GLU A 245 3.77 -30.22 17.42
N LYS A 246 3.50 -30.47 18.70
CA LYS A 246 4.53 -30.91 19.64
C LYS A 246 4.91 -32.35 19.35
N VAL A 247 6.20 -32.61 19.11
CA VAL A 247 6.73 -33.97 18.89
C VAL A 247 6.35 -34.87 20.07
N GLN A 248 5.65 -35.98 19.79
CA GLN A 248 5.30 -36.93 20.83
C GLN A 248 6.57 -37.54 21.45
N GLY A 249 6.62 -37.61 22.79
CA GLY A 249 7.74 -38.21 23.51
C GLY A 249 9.00 -37.36 23.67
N TRP A 250 9.03 -36.09 23.20
CA TRP A 250 10.21 -35.22 23.33
C TRP A 250 10.71 -35.03 24.78
N ASN A 251 9.84 -35.21 25.78
CA ASN A 251 10.16 -35.03 27.19
C ASN A 251 10.40 -36.35 27.95
N LYS A 252 10.48 -37.50 27.25
CA LYS A 252 10.62 -38.83 27.88
C LYS A 252 11.91 -38.93 28.70
N VAL A 253 13.05 -38.61 28.09
CA VAL A 253 14.37 -38.65 28.75
C VAL A 253 14.45 -37.69 29.94
N TRP A 254 13.88 -36.49 29.81
CA TRP A 254 13.83 -35.52 30.91
C TRP A 254 12.98 -36.02 32.08
N ARG A 255 11.82 -36.63 31.79
CA ARG A 255 10.94 -37.24 32.81
C ARG A 255 11.64 -38.41 33.51
N GLU A 256 12.25 -39.31 32.76
CA GLU A 256 13.03 -40.44 33.27
C GLU A 256 14.15 -39.97 34.21
N SER A 257 14.88 -38.92 33.81
CA SER A 257 15.95 -38.33 34.61
C SER A 257 15.42 -37.69 35.91
N ARG A 258 14.26 -37.04 35.85
CA ARG A 258 13.61 -36.42 37.01
C ARG A 258 13.08 -37.48 37.99
N MET A 259 12.52 -38.57 37.48
CA MET A 259 12.06 -39.70 38.30
C MET A 259 13.23 -40.47 38.91
N GLY A 260 14.29 -40.71 38.14
CA GLY A 260 15.52 -41.32 38.64
C GLY A 260 16.13 -40.54 39.80
N ARG A 261 16.13 -39.21 39.74
CA ARG A 261 16.56 -38.36 40.87
C ARG A 261 15.65 -38.44 42.09
N LYS A 262 14.34 -38.59 41.90
CA LYS A 262 13.38 -38.76 43.01
C LYS A 262 13.54 -40.10 43.71
N LEU A 263 13.86 -41.15 42.96
CA LEU A 263 13.97 -42.53 43.45
C LEU A 263 15.38 -42.88 43.95
N ALA A 264 16.36 -41.99 43.81
CA ALA A 264 17.72 -42.21 44.29
C ALA A 264 17.75 -42.36 45.83
N SER A 265 18.49 -43.35 46.32
CA SER A 265 18.58 -43.69 47.75
C SER A 265 19.19 -42.57 48.60
N GLN A 266 20.10 -41.79 48.03
CA GLN A 266 20.65 -40.58 48.63
C GLN A 266 19.98 -39.38 47.98
N SER A 267 19.05 -38.76 48.71
CA SER A 267 18.39 -37.56 48.22
C SER A 267 19.34 -36.36 48.31
N LYS A 268 19.22 -35.43 47.37
CA LYS A 268 19.97 -34.16 47.40
C LYS A 268 19.70 -33.38 48.70
N GLU A 269 18.50 -33.51 49.25
CA GLU A 269 18.09 -32.85 50.51
C GLU A 269 18.85 -33.41 51.71
N GLN A 270 18.94 -34.74 51.83
CA GLN A 270 19.76 -35.38 52.87
C GLN A 270 21.24 -35.01 52.75
N TRP A 271 21.78 -34.94 51.52
CA TRP A 271 23.16 -34.49 51.30
C TRP A 271 23.36 -33.03 51.77
N LEU A 272 22.41 -32.14 51.45
CA LEU A 272 22.45 -30.74 51.91
C LEU A 272 22.36 -30.62 53.44
N GLU A 273 21.54 -31.44 54.11
CA GLU A 273 21.48 -31.50 55.57
C GLU A 273 22.81 -31.98 56.17
N GLN A 274 23.44 -32.98 55.57
CA GLN A 274 24.77 -33.44 55.99
C GLN A 274 25.81 -32.32 55.85
N VAL A 275 25.84 -31.62 54.70
CA VAL A 275 26.75 -30.48 54.47
C VAL A 275 26.53 -29.36 55.48
N LYS A 276 25.28 -29.05 55.86
CA LYS A 276 25.00 -28.04 56.91
C LYS A 276 25.58 -28.41 58.27
N ASN A 277 25.67 -29.70 58.58
CA ASN A 277 26.21 -30.18 59.86
C ASN A 277 27.75 -30.18 59.90
N TRP A 278 28.42 -29.87 58.78
CA TRP A 278 29.87 -29.83 58.72
C TRP A 278 30.43 -28.62 59.46
N LYS A 279 31.51 -28.84 60.22
CA LYS A 279 32.24 -27.79 60.92
C LYS A 279 33.61 -27.60 60.28
N TRP A 280 33.90 -26.38 59.83
CA TRP A 280 35.16 -26.02 59.18
C TRP A 280 36.29 -25.92 60.20
N SER A 281 37.37 -26.68 60.00
CA SER A 281 38.55 -26.67 60.88
C SER A 281 39.84 -26.72 60.08
N SER A 282 40.91 -26.13 60.62
CA SER A 282 42.28 -26.28 60.09
C SER A 282 42.89 -27.64 60.44
N GLU A 283 42.39 -28.32 61.48
CA GLU A 283 42.88 -29.63 61.92
C GLU A 283 41.82 -30.73 61.68
N PRO A 284 42.06 -31.67 60.75
CA PRO A 284 41.07 -32.67 60.33
C PRO A 284 41.03 -33.88 61.27
N LYS A 285 40.81 -33.68 62.57
CA LYS A 285 40.56 -34.77 63.54
C LYS A 285 39.12 -34.74 64.05
N GLY A 286 38.31 -35.69 63.55
CA GLY A 286 36.91 -35.93 63.90
C GLY A 286 36.04 -36.27 62.69
N ALA A 287 34.98 -37.08 62.86
CA ALA A 287 34.19 -37.65 61.76
C ALA A 287 33.37 -36.63 60.92
N LEU A 288 33.16 -35.41 61.41
CA LEU A 288 32.32 -34.37 60.78
C LEU A 288 33.07 -33.06 60.49
N LYS A 289 34.41 -33.07 60.59
CA LYS A 289 35.23 -31.88 60.33
C LYS A 289 35.75 -31.91 58.90
N VAL A 290 35.62 -30.77 58.21
CA VAL A 290 36.05 -30.60 56.82
C VAL A 290 37.17 -29.55 56.78
N PRO A 291 38.25 -29.77 56.01
CA PRO A 291 39.32 -28.79 55.84
C PRO A 291 38.76 -27.48 55.27
N ARG A 292 39.28 -26.33 55.73
CA ARG A 292 38.85 -25.00 55.27
C ARG A 292 39.19 -24.69 53.80
N TYR A 293 40.22 -25.32 53.28
CA TYR A 293 40.56 -25.27 51.87
C TYR A 293 40.03 -26.55 51.22
N ASP A 294 39.32 -26.44 50.11
CA ASP A 294 38.73 -27.58 49.41
C ASP A 294 39.84 -28.35 48.69
N PRO A 295 40.22 -29.56 49.14
CA PRO A 295 41.31 -30.30 48.52
C PRO A 295 40.96 -30.78 47.10
N LEU A 296 39.70 -30.63 46.67
CA LEU A 296 39.19 -31.09 45.39
C LEU A 296 38.76 -29.95 44.46
N GLU A 297 39.10 -28.69 44.77
CA GLU A 297 38.69 -27.50 44.00
C GLU A 297 39.05 -27.61 42.49
N ASP A 298 40.16 -28.28 42.19
CA ASP A 298 40.64 -28.48 40.81
C ASP A 298 40.06 -29.73 40.10
N PHE A 299 39.35 -30.61 40.82
CA PHE A 299 38.77 -31.83 40.24
C PHE A 299 37.40 -31.55 39.61
N ARG A 300 37.22 -31.90 38.33
CA ARG A 300 35.94 -31.79 37.62
C ARG A 300 35.18 -33.12 37.61
N LEU A 301 34.01 -33.15 38.25
CA LEU A 301 33.05 -34.26 38.14
C LEU A 301 32.39 -34.25 36.75
N VAL A 302 32.66 -35.27 35.92
CA VAL A 302 32.10 -35.37 34.56
C VAL A 302 30.75 -36.10 34.55
N HIS A 303 30.57 -37.13 35.39
CA HIS A 303 29.32 -37.87 35.51
C HIS A 303 29.24 -38.58 36.87
N ILE A 304 28.08 -38.55 37.54
CA ILE A 304 27.80 -39.35 38.74
C ILE A 304 26.95 -40.54 38.28
N SER A 305 27.42 -41.78 38.47
CA SER A 305 26.59 -42.96 38.19
C SER A 305 25.41 -43.00 39.16
N ASN A 306 24.20 -42.91 38.62
CA ASN A 306 22.99 -43.20 39.37
C ASN A 306 22.74 -44.71 39.28
N ASP A 307 23.46 -45.49 40.09
CA ASP A 307 23.23 -46.93 40.17
C ASP A 307 21.94 -47.18 40.96
N VAL A 308 20.83 -47.19 40.22
CA VAL A 308 19.55 -47.66 40.74
C VAL A 308 19.66 -49.19 40.84
N THR A 309 19.63 -49.74 42.05
CA THR A 309 19.56 -51.19 42.24
C THR A 309 18.33 -51.74 41.53
N GLN A 310 18.48 -52.87 40.82
CA GLN A 310 17.38 -53.47 40.05
C GLN A 310 16.13 -53.71 40.92
N ASP A 311 16.35 -53.98 42.21
CA ASP A 311 15.31 -54.18 43.22
C ASP A 311 14.39 -52.95 43.39
N ALA A 312 14.96 -51.74 43.33
CA ALA A 312 14.19 -50.49 43.40
C ALA A 312 13.38 -50.24 42.13
N LYS A 313 13.86 -50.67 40.95
CA LYS A 313 13.09 -50.58 39.70
C LYS A 313 11.87 -51.50 39.72
N VAL A 314 12.04 -52.74 40.18
CA VAL A 314 10.96 -53.74 40.25
C VAL A 314 9.89 -53.29 41.27
N ARG A 315 10.31 -52.77 42.44
CA ARG A 315 9.40 -52.37 43.51
C ARG A 315 8.44 -51.23 43.15
N PHE A 316 8.78 -50.40 42.16
CA PHE A 316 7.96 -49.27 41.71
C PHE A 316 7.48 -49.38 40.26
N GLN A 317 7.63 -50.55 39.64
CA GLN A 317 7.29 -50.77 38.23
C GLN A 317 5.78 -50.58 37.94
N TYR A 318 4.91 -50.88 38.90
CA TYR A 318 3.46 -50.66 38.79
C TYR A 318 3.05 -49.18 38.61
N LEU A 319 3.86 -48.23 39.11
CA LEU A 319 3.65 -46.80 38.87
C LEU A 319 4.06 -46.38 37.45
N TYR A 320 4.91 -47.17 36.80
CA TYR A 320 5.29 -46.99 35.41
C TYR A 320 4.22 -47.58 34.48
N ASP A 321 3.74 -48.80 34.75
CA ASP A 321 2.76 -49.48 33.89
C ASP A 321 1.39 -48.77 33.89
N SER A 322 0.92 -48.27 35.04
CA SER A 322 -0.33 -47.50 35.15
C SER A 322 -0.35 -46.17 34.39
N LEU A 323 0.80 -45.65 33.95
CA LEU A 323 0.91 -44.44 33.14
C LEU A 323 0.94 -44.72 31.63
N PHE A 324 1.12 -45.98 31.22
CA PHE A 324 1.26 -46.39 29.83
C PHE A 324 0.23 -47.43 29.35
N ASP A 325 -0.62 -47.97 30.23
CA ASP A 325 -1.84 -48.65 29.79
C ASP A 325 -2.77 -47.63 29.10
N PRO A 326 -3.15 -47.85 27.82
CA PRO A 326 -4.23 -47.08 27.24
C PRO A 326 -5.48 -47.41 28.06
N THR A 327 -6.20 -46.39 28.53
CA THR A 327 -7.53 -46.57 29.13
C THR A 327 -8.35 -47.48 28.20
N GLU A 328 -8.68 -48.69 28.65
CA GLU A 328 -9.63 -49.56 27.96
C GLU A 328 -10.89 -48.72 27.71
N THR A 329 -11.15 -48.42 26.44
CA THR A 329 -12.40 -47.80 26.05
C THR A 329 -13.44 -48.90 26.12
N LEU A 330 -14.28 -48.88 27.16
CA LEU A 330 -15.46 -49.74 27.25
C LEU A 330 -16.31 -49.50 26.00
N THR A 331 -16.26 -50.43 25.05
CA THR A 331 -17.23 -50.52 23.96
C THR A 331 -18.55 -50.97 24.58
N ILE A 332 -19.50 -50.05 24.67
CA ILE A 332 -20.88 -50.38 24.99
C ILE A 332 -21.45 -51.02 23.72
N ASP A 333 -21.84 -52.29 23.79
CA ASP A 333 -22.53 -52.97 22.70
C ASP A 333 -23.93 -52.34 22.52
N ASP A 334 -24.17 -51.72 21.36
CA ASP A 334 -25.42 -51.02 20.97
C ASP A 334 -26.60 -51.97 20.66
N ASP A 335 -26.57 -53.22 21.13
CA ASP A 335 -27.61 -54.24 20.85
C ASP A 335 -28.76 -54.26 21.88
N GLN A 336 -28.92 -53.21 22.71
CA GLN A 336 -30.08 -53.06 23.60
C GLN A 336 -30.68 -51.65 23.59
N MET A 337 -31.19 -51.20 22.45
CA MET A 337 -32.33 -50.28 22.38
C MET A 337 -33.15 -50.51 21.10
N GLU A 338 -33.81 -51.66 21.00
CA GLU A 338 -35.03 -51.77 20.20
C GLU A 338 -36.14 -50.95 20.87
N VAL A 339 -36.54 -49.86 20.21
CA VAL A 339 -37.79 -49.15 20.52
C VAL A 339 -38.87 -49.77 19.64
N GLU A 340 -39.57 -50.79 20.16
CA GLU A 340 -40.88 -51.17 19.61
C GLU A 340 -41.89 -50.09 19.98
N HIS A 341 -42.35 -49.38 18.94
CA HIS A 341 -43.44 -48.42 19.02
C HIS A 341 -44.65 -49.05 18.31
N ASP A 342 -45.42 -49.86 19.04
CA ASP A 342 -46.75 -50.29 18.62
C ASP A 342 -47.82 -49.56 19.45
N GLY A 343 -48.75 -48.93 18.75
CA GLY A 343 -49.67 -47.94 19.29
C GLY A 343 -50.97 -48.47 19.89
N THR A 344 -51.71 -47.52 20.47
CA THR A 344 -53.15 -47.41 20.79
C THR A 344 -53.43 -47.08 22.27
N ILE A 345 -53.80 -45.83 22.55
CA ILE A 345 -55.16 -45.30 22.77
C ILE A 345 -55.12 -43.78 22.56
#